data_AF-H2XW95-F1
#
_entry.id   AF-H2XW95-F1
#
_cell.length_a   1.000
_cell.length_b   1.000
_cell.length_c   1.000
_cell.angle_alpha   90.00
_cell.angle_beta   90.00
_cell.angle_gamma   90.00
#
_symmetry.space_group_name_H-M   'P 1'
#
loop_
_entity.id
_entity.type
_entity.pdbx_description
1 polymer ?
#
loop_
_entity_poly.entity_id
_entity_poly.type
_entity_poly.pdbx_seq_one_letter_code
_entity_poly.pdbx_strand_id
1 'polypeptide(L)'
;MPTHLRTVPGLSTNKVILENVPEGTMQDTVMLFLENCDKPRERGPQHIIKGHKDGQYMVVYSESMDLQKLTGNIEQEKLNEQYIKTKLVTSTNCIQIRGNIKSLSNDAIRLNMESFKRSKGGEVTLVQRCGDKVALIHFAECYVAERVVQTWSEKDFVINKIPTKVGFYYHCLFNDH
;
A
#
# COMPACT_ATOMS: atom_id res chain seq x y z
N MET A 1 -25.22 13.55 -14.24
CA MET A 1 -23.90 13.04 -13.79
C MET A 1 -24.18 12.06 -12.67
N PRO A 2 -23.88 10.76 -12.78
CA PRO A 2 -24.01 9.89 -11.63
C PRO A 2 -22.94 10.32 -10.61
N THR A 3 -23.38 10.75 -9.44
CA THR A 3 -22.50 11.04 -8.32
C THR A 3 -22.11 9.69 -7.73
N HIS A 4 -21.00 9.13 -8.20
CA HIS A 4 -20.54 7.81 -7.74
C HIS A 4 -20.13 7.91 -6.26
N LEU A 5 -20.86 7.20 -5.40
CA LEU A 5 -20.57 7.09 -3.98
C LEU A 5 -19.26 6.30 -3.81
N ARG A 6 -18.16 7.01 -3.52
CA ARG A 6 -16.95 6.35 -3.04
C ARG A 6 -17.24 5.80 -1.65
N THR A 7 -16.99 4.51 -1.42
CA THR A 7 -17.01 3.97 -0.06
C THR A 7 -15.92 4.64 0.76
N VAL A 8 -16.25 5.01 2.00
CA VAL A 8 -15.26 5.50 2.96
C VAL A 8 -14.31 4.34 3.27
N PRO A 9 -13.01 4.47 3.01
CA PRO A 9 -12.08 3.38 3.25
C PRO A 9 -12.01 3.02 4.73
N GLY A 10 -12.23 1.74 5.05
CA GLY A 10 -12.01 1.22 6.40
C GLY A 10 -10.52 1.19 6.77
N LEU A 11 -10.23 1.04 8.06
CA LEU A 11 -8.87 0.80 8.53
C LEU A 11 -8.38 -0.59 8.08
N SER A 12 -7.14 -0.66 7.63
CA SER A 12 -6.43 -1.91 7.43
C SER A 12 -6.18 -2.57 8.78
N THR A 13 -6.25 -3.90 8.83
CA THR A 13 -6.04 -4.68 10.06
C THR A 13 -4.66 -5.32 10.14
N ASN A 14 -3.78 -5.07 9.17
CA ASN A 14 -2.43 -5.63 9.13
C ASN A 14 -1.34 -4.64 8.69
N LYS A 15 -1.64 -3.33 8.65
CA LYS A 15 -0.71 -2.29 8.18
C LYS A 15 -0.65 -1.11 9.14
N VAL A 16 0.57 -0.71 9.48
CA VAL A 16 0.85 0.44 10.35
C VAL A 16 1.94 1.29 9.71
N ILE A 17 1.83 2.60 9.80
CA ILE A 17 2.92 3.52 9.52
C ILE A 17 3.71 3.73 10.80
N LEU A 18 5.02 3.59 10.72
CA LEU A 18 5.98 4.07 11.70
C LEU A 18 6.51 5.42 11.22
N GLU A 19 6.63 6.36 12.15
CA GLU A 19 7.29 7.65 11.94
C GLU A 19 8.32 7.85 13.05
N ASN A 20 9.29 8.72 12.78
CA ASN A 20 10.37 9.04 13.72
C ASN A 20 11.33 7.87 13.99
N VAL A 21 11.46 6.94 13.04
CA VAL A 21 12.48 5.88 13.10
C VAL A 21 13.86 6.53 12.90
N PRO A 22 14.83 6.28 13.80
CA PRO A 22 16.16 6.89 13.71
C PRO A 22 16.85 6.59 12.38
N GLU A 23 17.55 7.58 11.84
CA GLU A 23 18.32 7.43 10.61
C GLU A 23 19.41 6.35 10.76
N GLY A 24 19.66 5.59 9.69
CA GLY A 24 20.63 4.49 9.69
C GLY A 24 20.17 3.23 10.42
N THR A 25 18.97 3.21 11.03
CA THR A 25 18.43 2.00 11.65
C THR A 25 18.27 0.90 10.61
N MET A 26 18.89 -0.25 10.86
CA MET A 26 18.81 -1.41 9.99
C MET A 26 17.41 -2.03 10.05
N GLN A 27 16.97 -2.62 8.93
CA GLN A 27 15.65 -3.25 8.83
C GLN A 27 15.46 -4.36 9.89
N ASP A 28 16.50 -5.15 10.17
CA ASP A 28 16.46 -6.22 11.17
C ASP A 28 16.26 -5.67 12.60
N THR A 29 16.83 -4.49 12.89
CA THR A 29 16.61 -3.80 14.17
C THR A 29 15.18 -3.34 14.33
N VAL A 30 14.57 -2.81 13.25
CA VAL A 30 13.14 -2.45 13.23
C VAL A 30 12.28 -3.71 13.42
N MET A 31 12.63 -4.81 12.77
CA MET A 31 11.91 -6.08 12.87
C MET A 31 11.92 -6.61 14.31
N LEU A 32 13.10 -6.71 14.94
CA LEU A 32 13.25 -7.16 16.32
C LEU A 32 12.51 -6.26 17.32
N PHE A 33 12.54 -4.94 17.10
CA PHE A 33 11.79 -3.98 17.93
C PHE A 33 10.28 -4.25 17.86
N LEU A 34 9.73 -4.46 16.66
CA LEU A 34 8.30 -4.73 16.46
C LEU A 34 7.87 -6.07 17.04
N GLU A 35 8.71 -7.11 16.93
CA GLU A 35 8.47 -8.41 17.57
C GLU A 35 8.35 -8.26 19.09
N ASN A 36 9.27 -7.51 19.70
CA ASN A 36 9.21 -7.23 21.13
C ASN A 36 7.95 -6.46 21.55
N CYS A 37 7.44 -5.58 20.69
CA CYS A 37 6.20 -4.83 20.93
C CYS A 37 4.93 -5.70 20.80
N ASP A 38 4.97 -6.84 20.12
CA ASP A 38 3.83 -7.76 19.95
C ASP A 38 3.83 -8.91 20.98
N LYS A 39 4.48 -8.73 22.14
CA LYS A 39 4.45 -9.76 23.21
C LYS A 39 3.02 -10.06 23.69
N PRO A 40 2.71 -11.33 23.99
CA PRO A 40 3.62 -12.49 24.01
C PRO A 40 3.71 -13.24 22.67
N ARG A 41 3.11 -12.72 21.58
CA ARG A 41 3.04 -13.43 20.30
C ARG A 41 4.33 -13.30 19.50
N GLU A 42 5.05 -12.20 19.68
CA GLU A 42 6.36 -11.95 19.08
C GLU A 42 6.33 -12.05 17.54
N ARG A 43 5.24 -11.61 16.91
CA ARG A 43 5.13 -11.65 15.44
C ARG A 43 5.91 -10.50 14.83
N GLY A 44 6.74 -10.81 13.85
CA GLY A 44 7.40 -9.84 12.98
C GLY A 44 6.55 -9.45 11.77
N PRO A 45 6.79 -8.27 11.18
CA PRO A 45 6.17 -7.91 9.91
C PRO A 45 6.69 -8.78 8.76
N GLN A 46 5.83 -9.07 7.78
CA GLN A 46 6.21 -9.73 6.53
C GLN A 46 6.99 -8.80 5.60
N HIS A 47 6.62 -7.52 5.56
CA HIS A 47 7.27 -6.52 4.73
C HIS A 47 7.43 -5.19 5.47
N ILE A 48 8.55 -4.52 5.21
CA ILE A 48 8.83 -3.15 5.64
C ILE A 48 9.07 -2.33 4.38
N ILE A 49 8.24 -1.33 4.15
CA ILE A 49 8.27 -0.47 2.96
C ILE A 49 8.67 0.92 3.42
N LYS A 50 9.82 1.42 2.94
CA LYS A 50 10.28 2.79 3.25
C LYS A 50 9.35 3.82 2.60
N GLY A 51 8.94 4.82 3.38
CA GLY A 51 8.19 5.98 2.90
C GLY A 51 9.09 7.03 2.23
N HIS A 52 8.47 8.10 1.77
CA HIS A 52 9.20 9.24 1.16
C HIS A 52 9.92 10.09 2.21
N LYS A 53 9.31 10.25 3.40
CA LYS A 53 9.90 10.99 4.52
C LYS A 53 10.93 10.13 5.25
N ASP A 54 12.05 10.74 5.65
CA ASP A 54 13.05 10.03 6.46
C ASP A 54 12.46 9.58 7.79
N GLY A 55 12.84 8.36 8.20
CA GLY A 55 12.27 7.72 9.39
C GLY A 55 10.81 7.28 9.25
N GLN A 56 10.21 7.35 8.05
CA GLN A 56 8.87 6.84 7.77
C GLN A 56 8.91 5.46 7.11
N TYR A 57 8.13 4.51 7.64
CA TYR A 57 8.00 3.16 7.11
C TYR A 57 6.55 2.69 7.20
N MET A 58 6.09 1.92 6.22
CA MET A 58 4.89 1.09 6.39
C MET A 58 5.31 -0.35 6.69
N VAL A 59 4.79 -0.89 7.77
CA VAL A 59 4.98 -2.29 8.13
C VAL A 59 3.72 -3.07 7.80
N VAL A 60 3.90 -4.25 7.21
CA VAL A 60 2.81 -5.11 6.75
C VAL A 60 2.96 -6.48 7.38
N TYR A 61 1.95 -6.91 8.12
CA TYR A 61 1.87 -8.24 8.73
C TYR A 61 1.16 -9.22 7.79
N SER A 62 1.54 -10.50 7.85
CA SER A 62 0.93 -11.57 7.04
C SER A 62 -0.54 -11.81 7.40
N GLU A 63 -0.91 -11.55 8.66
CA GLU A 63 -2.24 -11.80 9.19
C GLU A 63 -2.86 -10.55 9.80
N SER A 64 -4.20 -10.54 9.88
CA SER A 64 -4.95 -9.53 10.60
C SER A 64 -4.62 -9.58 12.10
N MET A 65 -4.49 -8.42 12.74
CA MET A 65 -4.18 -8.34 14.17
C MET A 65 -4.81 -7.10 14.81
N ASP A 66 -4.76 -7.04 16.14
CA ASP A 66 -5.18 -5.87 16.90
C ASP A 66 -4.10 -4.78 16.80
N LEU A 67 -4.20 -3.96 15.75
CA LEU A 67 -3.24 -2.89 15.50
C LEU A 67 -3.32 -1.78 16.54
N GLN A 68 -4.48 -1.53 17.16
CA GLN A 68 -4.61 -0.52 18.21
C GLN A 68 -3.77 -0.88 19.42
N LYS A 69 -3.81 -2.15 19.83
CA LYS A 69 -2.94 -2.64 20.90
C LYS A 69 -1.47 -2.55 20.52
N LEU A 70 -1.11 -2.99 19.31
CA LEU A 70 0.28 -2.95 18.85
C LEU A 70 0.82 -1.51 18.80
N THR A 71 0.06 -0.56 18.25
CA THR A 71 0.47 0.85 18.20
C THR A 71 0.66 1.43 19.59
N GLY A 72 -0.22 1.11 20.53
CA GLY A 72 -0.08 1.52 21.93
C GLY A 72 1.22 1.01 22.58
N ASN A 73 1.62 -0.22 22.28
CA ASN A 73 2.89 -0.78 22.76
C ASN A 73 4.10 -0.10 22.10
N ILE A 74 4.06 0.08 20.78
CA ILE A 74 5.16 0.72 20.02
C ILE A 74 5.44 2.12 20.55
N GLU A 75 4.41 2.91 20.81
CA GLU A 75 4.53 4.31 21.23
C GLU A 75 5.03 4.46 22.69
N GLN A 76 5.03 3.38 23.47
CA GLN A 76 5.57 3.35 24.83
C GLN A 76 7.04 2.90 24.89
N GLU A 77 7.53 2.27 23.83
CA GLU A 77 8.88 1.74 23.75
C GLU A 77 9.83 2.69 22.99
N LYS A 78 11.12 2.50 23.21
CA LYS A 78 12.17 3.27 22.54
C LYS A 78 12.95 2.40 21.56
N LEU A 79 13.19 2.93 20.37
CA LEU A 79 14.12 2.39 19.39
C LEU A 79 15.33 3.31 19.31
N ASN A 80 16.50 2.82 19.75
CA ASN A 80 17.72 3.64 19.87
C ASN A 80 17.47 4.98 20.59
N GLU A 81 16.89 4.89 21.79
CA GLU A 81 16.54 6.03 22.66
C GLU A 81 15.42 6.97 22.16
N GLN A 82 14.89 6.73 20.97
CA GLN A 82 13.86 7.54 20.33
C GLN A 82 12.49 6.87 20.38
N TYR A 83 11.46 7.65 20.70
CA TYR A 83 10.08 7.18 20.63
C TYR A 83 9.58 7.15 19.19
N ILE A 84 8.98 6.02 18.81
CA ILE A 84 8.38 5.83 17.49
C ILE A 84 6.92 6.26 17.55
N LYS A 85 6.48 7.02 16.56
CA LYS A 85 5.07 7.36 16.39
C LYS A 85 4.43 6.39 15.43
N THR A 86 3.14 6.13 15.61
CA THR A 86 2.41 5.23 14.72
C THR A 86 1.17 5.87 14.13
N LYS A 87 0.78 5.40 12.93
CA LYS A 87 -0.51 5.74 12.33
C LYS A 87 -1.13 4.49 11.72
N LEU A 88 -2.43 4.30 11.95
CA LEU A 88 -3.18 3.25 11.28
C LEU A 88 -3.37 3.59 9.80
N VAL A 89 -3.21 2.59 8.95
CA VAL A 89 -3.34 2.74 7.50
C VAL A 89 -4.79 2.46 7.10
N THR A 90 -5.41 3.35 6.35
CA THR A 90 -6.68 3.03 5.68
C THR A 90 -6.43 2.11 4.49
N SER A 91 -7.38 1.23 4.20
CA SER A 91 -7.41 0.51 2.93
C SER A 91 -7.30 1.48 1.75
N THR A 92 -6.61 1.07 0.69
CA THR A 92 -6.42 1.90 -0.50
C THR A 92 -7.28 1.37 -1.64
N ASN A 93 -7.97 2.27 -2.33
CA ASN A 93 -8.60 2.00 -3.62
C ASN A 93 -7.66 2.33 -4.79
N CYS A 94 -6.42 2.71 -4.50
CA CYS A 94 -5.44 3.13 -5.48
C CYS A 94 -4.39 2.03 -5.70
N ILE A 95 -4.17 1.71 -6.96
CA ILE A 95 -3.06 0.88 -7.41
C ILE A 95 -2.17 1.70 -8.33
N GLN A 96 -0.92 1.28 -8.46
CA GLN A 96 -0.01 1.74 -9.49
C GLN A 96 0.25 0.62 -10.49
N ILE A 97 0.30 0.99 -11.76
CA ILE A 97 0.91 0.16 -12.80
C ILE A 97 2.25 0.75 -13.21
N ARG A 98 3.24 -0.12 -13.38
CA ARG A 98 4.61 0.23 -13.79
C ARG A 98 4.98 -0.54 -15.05
N GLY A 99 5.50 0.13 -16.06
CA GLY A 99 5.92 -0.49 -17.33
C GLY A 99 6.20 0.57 -18.40
N ASN A 100 6.53 0.18 -19.63
CA ASN A 100 6.68 1.14 -20.73
C ASN A 100 5.30 1.55 -21.29
N ILE A 101 4.52 2.24 -20.48
CA ILE A 101 3.10 2.52 -20.76
C ILE A 101 2.88 3.72 -21.67
N LYS A 102 3.93 4.39 -22.13
CA LYS A 102 3.86 5.61 -22.96
C LYS A 102 2.88 5.51 -24.12
N SER A 103 2.91 4.39 -24.84
CA SER A 103 2.06 4.12 -26.02
C SER A 103 0.63 3.69 -25.69
N LEU A 104 0.31 3.40 -24.42
CA LEU A 104 -1.04 3.06 -24.00
C LEU A 104 -1.86 4.34 -23.79
N SER A 105 -3.05 4.40 -24.39
CA SER A 105 -4.03 5.43 -24.05
C SER A 105 -4.60 5.20 -22.64
N ASN A 106 -5.10 6.28 -22.02
CA ASN A 106 -5.80 6.17 -20.74
C ASN A 106 -7.03 5.27 -20.85
N ASP A 107 -7.73 5.29 -21.99
CA ASP A 107 -8.87 4.41 -22.25
C ASP A 107 -8.46 2.95 -22.33
N ALA A 108 -7.31 2.64 -22.94
CA ALA A 108 -6.79 1.27 -22.96
C ALA A 108 -6.45 0.77 -21.56
N ILE A 109 -5.84 1.61 -20.71
CA ILE A 109 -5.56 1.29 -19.31
C ILE A 109 -6.88 1.08 -18.55
N ARG A 110 -7.82 2.04 -18.66
CA ARG A 110 -9.12 2.00 -18.00
C ARG A 110 -9.90 0.75 -18.37
N LEU A 111 -10.08 0.46 -19.65
CA LEU A 111 -10.85 -0.68 -20.14
C LEU A 111 -10.26 -2.02 -19.69
N ASN A 112 -8.92 -2.13 -19.58
CA ASN A 112 -8.30 -3.32 -19.04
C ASN A 112 -8.50 -3.44 -17.52
N MET A 113 -8.45 -2.33 -16.78
CA MET A 113 -8.68 -2.30 -15.34
C MET A 113 -10.14 -2.50 -14.95
N GLU A 114 -11.09 -2.04 -15.75
CA GLU A 114 -12.52 -2.27 -15.53
C GLU A 114 -12.94 -3.71 -15.84
N SER A 115 -12.16 -4.42 -16.65
CA SER A 115 -12.50 -5.78 -17.06
C SER A 115 -12.22 -6.82 -15.97
N PHE A 116 -13.29 -7.35 -15.36
CA PHE A 116 -13.18 -8.46 -14.42
C PHE A 116 -12.48 -9.69 -15.02
N LYS A 117 -12.70 -9.99 -16.32
CA LYS A 117 -12.05 -11.13 -16.99
C LYS A 117 -10.53 -10.94 -17.11
N ARG A 118 -10.07 -9.71 -17.37
CA ARG A 118 -8.66 -9.43 -17.66
C ARG A 118 -7.86 -9.09 -16.41
N SER A 119 -8.34 -8.18 -15.59
CA SER A 119 -7.60 -7.68 -14.42
C SER A 119 -8.19 -8.18 -13.10
N LYS A 120 -9.37 -8.82 -13.12
CA LYS A 120 -10.23 -8.98 -11.92
C LYS A 120 -10.64 -7.64 -11.32
N GLY A 121 -10.53 -6.55 -12.07
CA GLY A 121 -10.88 -5.23 -11.58
C GLY A 121 -12.38 -4.99 -11.61
N GLY A 122 -12.74 -3.72 -11.78
CA GLY A 122 -14.09 -3.20 -11.63
C GLY A 122 -14.07 -1.70 -11.87
N GLU A 123 -15.10 -1.00 -11.44
CA GLU A 123 -15.29 0.42 -11.77
C GLU A 123 -14.07 1.29 -11.43
N VAL A 124 -13.49 1.92 -12.46
CA VAL A 124 -12.36 2.85 -12.34
C VAL A 124 -12.89 4.27 -12.34
N THR A 125 -12.63 4.98 -11.24
CA THR A 125 -13.01 6.39 -11.09
C THR A 125 -12.01 7.35 -11.74
N LEU A 126 -10.72 7.02 -11.69
CA LEU A 126 -9.65 7.87 -12.23
C LEU A 126 -8.46 7.04 -12.71
N VAL A 127 -7.90 7.44 -13.86
CA VAL A 127 -6.57 7.03 -14.32
C VAL A 127 -5.69 8.29 -14.37
N GLN A 128 -4.66 8.34 -13.53
CA GLN A 128 -3.73 9.46 -13.44
C GLN A 128 -2.35 9.01 -13.92
N ARG A 129 -1.80 9.63 -14.96
CA ARG A 129 -0.44 9.33 -15.42
C ARG A 129 0.60 10.09 -14.61
N CYS A 130 1.64 9.39 -14.18
CA CYS A 130 2.80 9.92 -13.49
C CYS A 130 4.03 9.70 -14.38
N GLY A 131 4.02 10.33 -15.56
CA GLY A 131 5.05 10.19 -16.59
C GLY A 131 4.82 9.01 -17.55
N ASP A 132 5.90 8.61 -18.25
CA ASP A 132 5.85 7.60 -19.31
C ASP A 132 5.83 6.16 -18.79
N LYS A 133 6.14 5.97 -17.49
CA LYS A 133 6.36 4.63 -16.91
C LYS A 133 5.37 4.23 -15.82
N VAL A 134 4.62 5.18 -15.26
CA VAL A 134 3.76 4.95 -14.10
C VAL A 134 2.40 5.57 -14.33
N ALA A 135 1.35 4.82 -14.01
CA ALA A 135 0.00 5.37 -13.88
C ALA A 135 -0.65 4.86 -12.60
N LEU A 136 -1.38 5.74 -11.94
CA LEU A 136 -2.22 5.46 -10.78
C LEU A 136 -3.65 5.21 -11.25
N ILE A 137 -4.26 4.17 -10.71
CA ILE A 137 -5.63 3.77 -11.03
C ILE A 137 -6.41 3.76 -9.71
N HIS A 138 -7.47 4.56 -9.66
CA HIS A 138 -8.37 4.64 -8.52
C HIS A 138 -9.66 3.90 -8.83
N PHE A 139 -9.95 2.85 -8.08
CA PHE A 139 -11.22 2.15 -8.15
C PHE A 139 -12.28 2.85 -7.30
N ALA A 140 -13.56 2.60 -7.59
CA ALA A 140 -14.64 3.04 -6.73
C ALA A 140 -14.55 2.39 -5.33
N GLU A 141 -14.05 1.16 -5.28
CA GLU A 141 -14.07 0.29 -4.11
C GLU A 141 -12.68 -0.24 -3.75
N CYS A 142 -12.33 -0.25 -2.46
CA CYS A 142 -11.02 -0.72 -1.98
C CYS A 142 -10.78 -2.21 -2.25
N TYR A 143 -11.80 -3.06 -2.09
CA TYR A 143 -11.68 -4.51 -2.33
C TYR A 143 -11.36 -4.85 -3.79
N VAL A 144 -11.69 -3.95 -4.73
CA VAL A 144 -11.34 -4.13 -6.15
C VAL A 144 -9.84 -3.95 -6.34
N ALA A 145 -9.25 -2.91 -5.75
CA ALA A 145 -7.80 -2.70 -5.76
C ALA A 145 -7.08 -3.91 -5.16
N GLU A 146 -7.56 -4.41 -4.02
CA GLU A 146 -7.00 -5.59 -3.37
C GLU A 146 -7.02 -6.83 -4.26
N ARG A 147 -8.18 -7.14 -4.87
CA ARG A 147 -8.32 -8.30 -5.75
C ARG A 147 -7.41 -8.20 -6.97
N VAL A 148 -7.27 -7.02 -7.57
CA VAL A 148 -6.37 -6.81 -8.72
C VAL A 148 -4.92 -7.06 -8.29
N VAL A 149 -4.47 -6.49 -7.17
CA VAL A 149 -3.08 -6.68 -6.70
C VAL A 149 -2.82 -8.14 -6.33
N GLN A 150 -3.69 -8.80 -5.57
CA GLN A 150 -3.54 -10.22 -5.23
C GLN A 150 -3.45 -11.13 -6.47
N THR A 151 -4.11 -10.75 -7.56
CA THR A 151 -4.08 -11.53 -8.80
C THR A 151 -2.77 -11.32 -9.57
N TRP A 152 -2.22 -10.11 -9.56
CA TRP A 152 -1.19 -9.65 -10.51
C TRP A 152 0.13 -9.19 -9.88
N SER A 153 0.27 -9.20 -8.56
CA SER A 153 1.51 -8.79 -7.88
C SER A 153 2.70 -9.68 -8.24
N GLU A 154 2.45 -10.99 -8.36
CA GLU A 154 3.47 -12.01 -8.65
C GLU A 154 3.42 -12.51 -10.10
N LYS A 155 2.49 -11.98 -10.92
CA LYS A 155 2.28 -12.41 -12.31
C LYS A 155 2.57 -11.26 -13.27
N ASP A 156 2.88 -11.60 -14.50
CA ASP A 156 2.96 -10.59 -15.55
C ASP A 156 1.56 -10.17 -15.98
N PHE A 157 1.23 -8.91 -15.73
CA PHE A 157 0.01 -8.32 -16.25
C PHE A 157 0.32 -7.61 -17.57
N VAL A 158 -0.42 -7.93 -18.62
CA VAL A 158 -0.12 -7.42 -19.96
C VAL A 158 -1.30 -6.59 -20.46
N ILE A 159 -1.02 -5.32 -20.79
CA ILE A 159 -1.99 -4.42 -21.41
C ILE A 159 -1.56 -4.22 -22.86
N ASN A 160 -2.37 -4.65 -23.82
CA ASN A 160 -2.09 -4.50 -25.26
C ASN A 160 -0.66 -4.95 -25.64
N LYS A 161 -0.24 -6.13 -25.16
CA LYS A 161 1.11 -6.72 -25.36
C LYS A 161 2.25 -6.00 -24.63
N ILE A 162 1.96 -4.99 -23.81
CA ILE A 162 2.95 -4.30 -22.99
C ILE A 162 2.96 -4.92 -21.59
N PRO A 163 4.09 -5.51 -21.16
CA PRO A 163 4.24 -6.01 -19.79
C PRO A 163 4.17 -4.87 -18.79
N THR A 164 3.39 -5.09 -17.74
CA THR A 164 3.18 -4.14 -16.65
C THR A 164 3.20 -4.87 -15.32
N LYS A 165 3.77 -4.24 -14.30
CA LYS A 165 3.71 -4.69 -12.92
C LYS A 165 2.63 -3.92 -12.19
N VAL A 166 1.89 -4.62 -11.34
CA VAL A 166 0.80 -4.06 -10.55
C VAL A 166 1.20 -4.09 -9.08
N GLY A 167 0.95 -2.99 -8.37
CA GLY A 167 1.12 -2.94 -6.93
C GLY A 167 0.21 -1.90 -6.31
N PHE A 168 0.03 -1.98 -4.99
CA PHE A 168 -0.69 -0.93 -4.27
C PHE A 168 0.05 0.41 -4.37
N TYR A 169 -0.74 1.49 -4.30
CA TYR A 169 -0.24 2.83 -4.07
C TYR A 169 -0.88 3.39 -2.81
N TYR A 170 -0.05 3.80 -1.85
CA TYR A 170 -0.48 4.33 -0.56
C TYR A 170 -0.12 5.81 -0.49
N HIS A 171 -1.10 6.70 -0.62
CA HIS A 171 -0.86 8.15 -0.59
C HIS A 171 -0.16 8.61 0.70
N CYS A 172 -0.43 7.96 1.84
CA CYS A 172 0.19 8.28 3.12
C CYS A 172 1.72 8.09 3.15
N LEU A 173 2.28 7.31 2.22
CA LEU A 173 3.73 7.11 2.09
C LEU A 173 4.41 8.12 1.16
N PHE A 174 3.65 8.80 0.30
CA PHE A 174 4.19 9.59 -0.81
C PHE A 174 3.66 11.03 -0.87
N ASN A 175 2.70 11.40 -0.02
CA ASN A 175 2.25 12.79 0.09
C ASN A 175 2.95 13.49 1.25
N ASP A 176 3.60 14.62 0.96
CA ASP A 176 4.24 15.51 1.92
C ASP A 176 3.23 16.45 2.61
N HIS A 177 2.06 15.94 3.02
CA HIS A 177 1.16 16.74 3.87
C HIS A 177 1.83 17.09 5.20
#